data_AF-K1GTU5-F1
#
_entry.id   AF-K1GTU5-F1
#
_cell.length_a   1.000
_cell.length_b   1.000
_cell.length_c   1.000
_cell.angle_alpha   90.00
_cell.angle_beta   90.00
_cell.angle_gamma   90.00
#
_symmetry.space_group_name_H-M   'P 1'
#
loop_
_entity.id
_entity.type
_entity.pdbx_description
1 polymer ?
#
loop_
_entity_poly.entity_id
_entity_poly.type
_entity_poly.pdbx_seq_one_letter_code
_entity_poly.pdbx_strand_id
1 'polypeptide(L)'
;KNIQDIRKESANAMLKIIEEPTRDNFFILISKRLNILSTIKSRSIIYRVRKSTPEELGVDKYVYNFFLGISNDIAEYKEQEIDLMLEKSYKSIAGVLKEYEKEKNIVVKIDLYKCLRNFVQESTSLKKYEKIKFAEDIYSNASKESINLIVDYIINLVKKNKNLKEKLEYKKMLRYPVNMKLLLINLLLSI
;
A
#
# COMPACT_ATOMS: atom_id res chain seq x y z
N LYS A 1 -2.15 -16.54 -11.02
CA LYS A 1 -3.37 -16.18 -10.25
C LYS A 1 -3.13 -16.51 -8.79
N ASN A 2 -3.60 -15.68 -7.85
CA ASN A 2 -3.43 -15.95 -6.42
C ASN A 2 -4.31 -17.15 -6.02
N ILE A 3 -3.78 -18.11 -5.24
CA ILE A 3 -4.50 -19.37 -4.92
C ILE A 3 -5.84 -19.11 -4.22
N GLN A 4 -5.93 -18.02 -3.47
CA GLN A 4 -7.13 -17.58 -2.76
C GLN A 4 -8.27 -17.11 -3.68
N ASP A 5 -7.98 -16.82 -4.95
CA ASP A 5 -8.95 -16.30 -5.94
C ASP A 5 -9.37 -17.38 -6.97
N ILE A 6 -8.99 -18.64 -6.73
CA ILE A 6 -9.32 -19.78 -7.60
C ILE A 6 -10.71 -20.31 -7.25
N ARG A 7 -11.51 -20.64 -8.28
CA ARG A 7 -12.83 -21.27 -8.10
C ARG A 7 -12.69 -22.63 -7.40
N LYS A 8 -13.67 -23.02 -6.61
CA LYS A 8 -13.63 -24.25 -5.80
C LYS A 8 -13.40 -25.51 -6.67
N GLU A 9 -14.00 -25.54 -7.85
CA GLU A 9 -13.88 -26.61 -8.83
C GLU A 9 -12.44 -26.73 -9.36
N SER A 10 -11.83 -25.58 -9.70
CA SER A 10 -10.43 -25.52 -10.14
C SER A 10 -9.46 -25.86 -9.01
N ALA A 11 -9.76 -25.48 -7.77
CA ALA A 11 -8.95 -25.85 -6.61
C ALA A 11 -8.99 -27.37 -6.35
N ASN A 12 -10.14 -28.02 -6.54
CA ASN A 12 -10.27 -29.47 -6.42
C ASN A 12 -9.55 -30.24 -7.53
N ALA A 13 -9.56 -29.72 -8.76
CA ALA A 13 -8.75 -30.30 -9.83
C ALA A 13 -7.24 -30.18 -9.53
N MET A 14 -6.82 -29.03 -8.99
CA MET A 14 -5.44 -28.80 -8.56
C MET A 14 -5.01 -29.71 -7.40
N LEU A 15 -5.93 -30.06 -6.49
CA LEU A 15 -5.65 -31.00 -5.39
C LEU A 15 -5.20 -32.37 -5.90
N LYS A 16 -5.85 -32.92 -6.93
CA LYS A 16 -5.46 -34.23 -7.50
C LYS A 16 -4.02 -34.22 -8.03
N ILE A 17 -3.63 -33.10 -8.64
CA ILE A 17 -2.28 -32.92 -9.21
C ILE A 17 -1.23 -32.73 -8.11
N ILE A 18 -1.59 -32.08 -7.00
CA ILE A 18 -0.72 -31.90 -5.83
C ILE A 18 -0.61 -33.20 -5.01
N GLU A 19 -1.65 -34.04 -4.99
CA GLU A 19 -1.68 -35.34 -4.30
C GLU A 19 -0.75 -36.36 -4.95
N GLU A 20 -0.72 -36.41 -6.28
CA GLU A 20 0.10 -37.33 -7.05
C GLU A 20 0.93 -36.55 -8.08
N PRO A 21 1.98 -35.81 -7.64
CA PRO A 21 2.82 -35.09 -8.56
C PRO A 21 3.62 -36.09 -9.41
N THR A 22 3.70 -35.83 -10.72
CA THR A 22 4.62 -36.55 -11.59
C THR A 22 6.07 -36.27 -11.17
N ARG A 23 6.98 -37.24 -11.37
CA ARG A 23 8.40 -37.08 -11.04
C ARG A 23 8.96 -35.78 -11.64
N ASP A 24 9.86 -35.13 -10.90
CA ASP A 24 10.53 -33.88 -11.26
C ASP A 24 9.61 -32.64 -11.40
N ASN A 25 8.43 -32.66 -10.78
CA ASN A 25 7.54 -31.50 -10.73
C ASN A 25 7.46 -30.88 -9.34
N PHE A 26 7.55 -29.55 -9.27
CA PHE A 26 7.38 -28.78 -8.04
C PHE A 26 6.28 -27.74 -8.20
N PHE A 27 5.49 -27.55 -7.15
CA PHE A 27 4.42 -26.54 -7.11
C PHE A 27 4.80 -25.41 -6.16
N ILE A 28 4.79 -24.18 -6.67
CA ILE A 28 4.93 -22.97 -5.85
C ILE A 28 3.58 -22.28 -5.78
N LEU A 29 2.97 -22.32 -4.60
CA LEU A 29 1.69 -21.67 -4.32
C LEU A 29 1.94 -20.34 -3.59
N ILE A 30 1.57 -19.23 -4.23
CA ILE A 30 1.71 -17.90 -3.63
C ILE A 30 0.33 -17.45 -3.14
N SER A 31 0.26 -17.12 -1.85
CA SER A 31 -0.94 -16.54 -1.24
C SER A 31 -0.64 -15.26 -0.47
N LYS A 32 -1.53 -14.25 -0.58
CA LYS A 32 -1.46 -13.04 0.25
C LYS A 32 -2.20 -13.22 1.59
N ARG A 33 -3.02 -14.27 1.73
CA ARG A 33 -3.80 -14.58 2.94
C ARG A 33 -3.73 -16.06 3.24
N LEU A 34 -3.82 -16.43 4.51
CA LEU A 34 -3.92 -17.84 4.92
C LEU A 34 -5.31 -18.45 4.66
N ASN A 35 -6.18 -17.82 3.87
CA ASN A 35 -7.48 -18.36 3.51
C ASN A 35 -7.39 -19.32 2.32
N ILE A 36 -6.62 -20.39 2.52
CA ILE A 36 -6.42 -21.49 1.56
C ILE A 36 -7.19 -22.69 2.09
N LEU A 37 -7.79 -23.48 1.19
CA LEU A 37 -8.44 -24.76 1.51
C LEU A 37 -7.55 -25.61 2.43
N SER A 38 -8.14 -26.16 3.49
CA SER A 38 -7.44 -26.99 4.47
C SER A 38 -6.72 -28.19 3.84
N THR A 39 -7.32 -28.76 2.80
CA THR A 39 -6.78 -29.89 2.03
C THR A 39 -5.51 -29.55 1.25
N ILE A 40 -5.38 -28.31 0.74
CA ILE A 40 -4.14 -27.84 0.09
C ILE A 40 -3.07 -27.61 1.15
N LYS A 41 -3.45 -27.00 2.29
CA LYS A 41 -2.52 -26.73 3.39
C LYS A 41 -1.90 -27.99 3.96
N SER A 42 -2.69 -29.07 4.14
CA SER A 42 -2.19 -30.33 4.70
C SER A 42 -1.19 -31.05 3.79
N ARG A 43 -1.08 -30.65 2.52
CA ARG A 43 -0.21 -31.25 1.49
C ARG A 43 0.87 -30.28 1.00
N SER A 44 1.04 -29.15 1.67
CA SER A 44 1.99 -28.10 1.27
C SER A 44 2.95 -27.78 2.41
N ILE A 45 4.20 -27.45 2.07
CA ILE A 45 5.13 -26.81 3.01
C ILE A 45 4.77 -25.32 3.07
N ILE A 46 4.38 -24.84 4.25
CA ILE A 46 4.00 -23.44 4.43
C ILE A 46 5.25 -22.64 4.79
N TYR A 47 5.71 -21.83 3.86
CA TYR A 47 6.76 -20.85 4.11
C TYR A 47 6.18 -19.43 4.19
N ARG A 48 6.37 -18.75 5.33
CA ARG A 48 5.93 -17.37 5.52
C ARG A 48 7.06 -16.42 5.15
N VAL A 49 6.95 -15.78 3.99
CA VAL A 49 7.81 -14.66 3.62
C VAL A 49 7.51 -13.48 4.53
N ARG A 50 8.45 -13.13 5.43
CA ARG A 50 8.39 -11.91 6.24
C ARG A 50 8.99 -10.72 5.47
N LYS A 51 8.61 -9.51 5.87
CA LYS A 51 9.34 -8.31 5.42
C LYS A 51 10.75 -8.33 6.04
N SER A 52 11.72 -7.86 5.27
CA SER A 52 13.07 -7.61 5.78
C SER A 52 13.01 -6.60 6.92
N THR A 53 13.88 -6.73 7.91
CA THR A 53 13.99 -5.73 8.99
C THR A 53 14.76 -4.49 8.51
N PRO A 54 14.69 -3.35 9.23
CA PRO A 54 15.53 -2.19 8.92
C PRO A 54 17.03 -2.54 8.86
N GLU A 55 17.49 -3.40 9.77
CA GLU A 55 18.89 -3.85 9.86
C GLU A 55 19.29 -4.70 8.65
N GLU A 56 18.44 -5.65 8.23
CA GLU A 56 18.65 -6.46 7.03
C GLU A 56 18.67 -5.62 5.75
N LEU A 57 17.93 -4.51 5.74
CA LEU A 57 17.92 -3.54 4.65
C LEU A 57 19.02 -2.49 4.77
N GLY A 58 19.80 -2.48 5.86
CA GLY A 58 20.86 -1.50 6.12
C GLY A 58 20.35 -0.06 6.14
N VAL A 59 19.21 0.20 6.77
CA VAL A 59 18.63 1.54 6.95
C VAL A 59 18.13 1.73 8.37
N ASP A 60 17.99 2.98 8.79
CA ASP A 60 17.37 3.29 10.07
C ASP A 60 15.84 3.06 10.06
N LYS A 61 15.24 3.16 11.25
CA LYS A 61 13.80 3.01 11.44
C LYS A 61 12.99 4.12 10.75
N TYR A 62 13.55 5.31 10.57
CA TYR A 62 12.88 6.42 9.91
C TYR A 62 12.71 6.11 8.42
N VAL A 63 13.79 5.80 7.70
CA VAL A 63 13.79 5.41 6.29
C VAL A 63 12.90 4.20 6.06
N TYR A 64 13.03 3.17 6.91
CA TYR A 64 12.18 1.99 6.83
C TYR A 64 10.69 2.33 6.92
N ASN A 65 10.30 3.17 7.88
CA ASN A 65 8.91 3.61 8.02
C ASN A 65 8.48 4.57 6.90
N PHE A 66 9.41 5.35 6.35
CA PHE A 66 9.16 6.23 5.22
C PHE A 66 8.67 5.46 4.00
N PHE A 67 9.24 4.28 3.73
CA PHE A 67 8.85 3.42 2.62
C PHE A 67 7.95 2.24 3.02
N LEU A 68 7.33 2.29 4.21
CA LEU A 68 6.46 1.22 4.72
C LEU A 68 7.13 -0.18 4.76
N GLY A 69 8.45 -0.24 4.82
CA GLY A 69 9.25 -1.46 4.72
C GLY A 69 9.14 -2.17 3.37
N ILE A 70 8.98 -1.42 2.27
CA ILE A 70 9.05 -1.95 0.91
C ILE A 70 10.51 -1.99 0.49
N SER A 71 11.08 -3.20 0.34
CA SER A 71 12.50 -3.38 0.07
C SER A 71 12.94 -2.78 -1.27
N ASN A 72 12.13 -2.88 -2.32
CA ASN A 72 12.46 -2.31 -3.63
C ASN A 72 12.56 -0.78 -3.58
N ASP A 73 11.56 -0.11 -2.97
CA ASP A 73 11.58 1.34 -2.80
C ASP A 73 12.83 1.80 -2.03
N ILE A 74 13.22 1.06 -0.98
CA ILE A 74 14.40 1.36 -0.17
C ILE A 74 15.69 1.13 -0.97
N ALA A 75 15.76 0.07 -1.78
CA ALA A 75 16.90 -0.21 -2.64
C ALA A 75 17.08 0.89 -3.69
N GLU A 76 16.02 1.25 -4.40
CA GLU A 76 16.03 2.35 -5.38
C GLU A 76 16.38 3.69 -4.72
N TYR A 77 15.84 3.98 -3.53
CA TYR A 77 16.16 5.19 -2.77
C TYR A 77 17.65 5.30 -2.42
N LYS A 78 18.31 4.19 -2.07
CA LYS A 78 19.74 4.20 -1.70
C LYS A 78 20.66 4.61 -2.84
N GLU A 79 20.20 4.45 -4.08
CA GLU A 79 20.93 4.89 -5.27
C GLU A 79 20.71 6.40 -5.55
N GLN A 80 19.82 7.05 -4.81
CA GLN A 80 19.51 8.47 -4.95
C GLN A 80 20.10 9.29 -3.79
N GLU A 81 20.68 10.45 -4.09
CA GLU A 81 21.17 11.40 -3.08
C GLU A 81 20.05 12.33 -2.59
N ILE A 82 18.94 11.76 -2.09
CA ILE A 82 17.76 12.52 -1.67
C ILE A 82 17.66 12.57 -0.15
N ASP A 83 17.55 13.79 0.39
CA ASP A 83 17.17 13.99 1.79
C ASP A 83 15.67 13.80 1.99
N LEU A 84 15.29 12.81 2.80
CA LEU A 84 13.89 12.51 3.15
C LEU A 84 13.30 13.52 4.14
N MET A 85 14.14 14.27 4.87
CA MET A 85 13.72 15.25 5.87
C MET A 85 13.29 16.58 5.23
N LEU A 86 13.74 16.86 4.00
CA LEU A 86 13.30 18.03 3.26
C LEU A 86 11.81 17.94 2.97
N GLU A 87 11.05 18.88 3.54
CA GLU A 87 9.60 18.91 3.41
C GLU A 87 9.14 19.34 2.01
N LYS A 88 8.00 18.81 1.58
CA LYS A 88 7.30 19.26 0.37
C LYS A 88 5.86 19.59 0.76
N SER A 89 5.41 20.80 0.41
CA SER A 89 4.09 21.28 0.82
C SER A 89 2.98 20.42 0.23
N TYR A 90 1.98 20.08 1.04
CA TYR A 90 0.78 19.37 0.60
C TYR A 90 0.05 20.08 -0.56
N LYS A 91 0.23 21.40 -0.69
CA LYS A 91 -0.36 22.20 -1.78
C LYS A 91 0.17 21.82 -3.16
N SER A 92 1.35 21.19 -3.24
CA SER A 92 1.97 20.75 -4.48
C SER A 92 1.50 19.36 -4.94
N ILE A 93 0.61 18.69 -4.20
CA ILE A 93 0.19 17.30 -4.44
C ILE A 93 -0.32 17.06 -5.87
N ALA A 94 -1.08 17.99 -6.44
CA ALA A 94 -1.64 17.85 -7.78
C ALA A 94 -0.54 17.71 -8.85
N GLY A 95 0.50 18.56 -8.78
CA GLY A 95 1.62 18.52 -9.72
C GLY A 95 2.44 17.25 -9.55
N VAL A 96 2.76 16.90 -8.30
CA VAL A 96 3.51 15.68 -7.96
C VAL A 96 2.77 14.42 -8.43
N LEU A 97 1.45 14.37 -8.28
CA LEU A 97 0.65 13.23 -8.75
C LEU A 97 0.64 13.12 -10.27
N LYS A 98 0.48 14.25 -10.99
CA LYS A 98 0.56 14.24 -12.46
C LYS A 98 1.90 13.70 -12.95
N GLU A 99 2.99 14.05 -12.28
CA GLU A 99 4.32 13.56 -12.60
C GLU A 99 4.46 12.08 -12.22
N TYR A 100 3.96 11.67 -11.05
CA TYR A 100 4.02 10.29 -10.59
C TYR A 100 3.23 9.34 -11.50
N GLU A 101 2.08 9.77 -12.01
CA GLU A 101 1.29 8.98 -12.96
C GLU A 101 2.02 8.77 -14.30
N LYS A 102 2.89 9.70 -14.70
CA LYS A 102 3.69 9.60 -15.93
C LYS A 102 4.94 8.74 -15.75
N GLU A 103 5.74 9.09 -14.74
CA GLU A 103 7.10 8.56 -14.58
C GLU A 103 7.15 7.29 -13.74
N LYS A 104 6.25 7.16 -12.75
CA LYS A 104 6.21 6.07 -11.76
C LYS A 104 7.55 5.78 -11.06
N ASN A 105 8.47 6.74 -11.04
CA ASN A 105 9.80 6.57 -10.46
C ASN A 105 9.83 6.85 -8.94
N ILE A 106 10.91 6.42 -8.28
CA ILE A 106 11.09 6.56 -6.83
C ILE A 106 11.19 8.01 -6.36
N VAL A 107 11.81 8.89 -7.15
CA VAL A 107 12.05 10.31 -6.79
C VAL A 107 10.71 11.04 -6.61
N VAL A 108 9.82 10.91 -7.58
CA VAL A 108 8.50 11.55 -7.54
C VAL A 108 7.61 10.88 -6.48
N LYS A 109 7.80 9.57 -6.24
CA LYS A 109 7.13 8.85 -5.15
C LYS A 109 7.54 9.35 -3.77
N ILE A 110 8.83 9.68 -3.57
CA ILE A 110 9.33 10.30 -2.34
C ILE A 110 8.66 11.66 -2.14
N ASP A 111 8.59 12.47 -3.18
CA ASP A 111 7.91 13.77 -3.15
C ASP A 111 6.42 13.64 -2.82
N LEU A 112 5.75 12.63 -3.37
CA LEU A 112 4.37 12.30 -3.03
C LEU A 112 4.25 12.01 -1.52
N TYR A 113 5.12 11.14 -0.98
CA TYR A 113 5.12 10.80 0.45
C TYR A 113 5.43 12.00 1.35
N LYS A 114 6.31 12.91 0.92
CA LYS A 114 6.57 14.18 1.62
C LYS A 114 5.32 15.06 1.68
N CYS A 115 4.61 15.25 0.56
CA CYS A 115 3.34 15.98 0.54
C CYS A 115 2.30 15.36 1.49
N LEU A 116 2.18 14.03 1.52
CA LEU A 116 1.25 13.34 2.42
C LEU A 116 1.63 13.51 3.90
N ARG A 117 2.93 13.48 4.23
CA ARG A 117 3.42 13.72 5.60
C ARG A 117 3.14 15.14 6.05
N ASN A 118 3.48 16.13 5.23
CA ASN A 118 3.23 17.54 5.51
C ASN A 118 1.73 17.80 5.70
N PHE A 119 0.85 17.21 4.87
CA PHE A 119 -0.60 17.27 5.08
C PHE A 119 -1.01 16.76 6.46
N VAL A 120 -0.53 15.58 6.87
CA VAL A 120 -0.89 14.99 8.18
C VAL A 120 -0.34 15.82 9.34
N GLN A 121 0.83 16.45 9.20
CA GLN A 121 1.40 17.33 10.22
C GLN A 121 0.57 18.61 10.37
N GLU A 122 0.11 19.20 9.26
CA GLU A 122 -0.66 20.45 9.28
C GLU A 122 -2.17 20.24 9.47
N SER A 123 -2.66 19.00 9.37
CA SER A 123 -4.10 18.67 9.27
C SER A 123 -4.94 19.27 10.39
N THR A 124 -4.41 19.36 11.62
CA THR A 124 -5.14 19.88 12.78
C THR A 124 -5.42 21.38 12.68
N SER A 125 -4.58 22.13 11.96
CA SER A 125 -4.75 23.56 11.71
C SER A 125 -5.51 23.89 10.42
N LEU A 126 -5.65 22.94 9.50
CA LEU A 126 -6.30 23.18 8.21
C LEU A 126 -7.81 23.34 8.34
N LYS A 127 -8.36 24.32 7.59
CA LYS A 127 -9.81 24.49 7.47
C LYS A 127 -10.41 23.34 6.66
N LYS A 128 -11.69 23.04 6.89
CA LYS A 128 -12.40 21.93 6.19
C LYS A 128 -12.28 22.03 4.66
N TYR A 129 -12.41 23.24 4.08
CA TYR A 129 -12.30 23.41 2.63
C TYR A 129 -10.90 23.10 2.09
N GLU A 130 -9.85 23.29 2.89
CA GLU A 130 -8.46 22.96 2.47
C GLU A 130 -8.26 21.45 2.41
N LYS A 131 -8.81 20.72 3.39
CA LYS A 131 -8.82 19.25 3.37
C LYS A 131 -9.63 18.69 2.20
N ILE A 132 -10.77 19.31 1.89
CA ILE A 132 -11.59 18.95 0.73
C ILE A 132 -10.83 19.22 -0.57
N LYS A 133 -10.21 20.39 -0.71
CA LYS A 133 -9.39 20.72 -1.88
C LYS A 133 -8.25 19.71 -2.08
N PHE A 134 -7.54 19.35 -1.01
CA PHE A 134 -6.50 18.32 -1.06
C PHE A 134 -7.04 16.96 -1.52
N ALA A 135 -8.24 16.58 -1.06
CA ALA A 135 -8.92 15.36 -1.51
C ALA A 135 -9.27 15.40 -3.01
N GLU A 136 -9.75 16.54 -3.50
CA GLU A 136 -10.06 16.76 -4.91
C GLU A 136 -8.79 16.73 -5.77
N ASP A 137 -7.73 17.39 -5.33
CA ASP A 137 -6.43 17.39 -6.01
C ASP A 137 -5.87 15.97 -6.12
N ILE A 138 -6.07 15.11 -5.12
CA ILE A 138 -5.72 13.69 -5.23
C ILE A 138 -6.63 12.98 -6.24
N TYR A 139 -7.94 13.10 -6.07
CA TYR A 139 -8.92 12.37 -6.89
C TYR A 139 -8.80 12.70 -8.38
N SER A 140 -8.57 13.96 -8.72
CA SER A 140 -8.48 14.43 -10.11
C SER A 140 -7.16 14.07 -10.80
N ASN A 141 -6.12 13.71 -10.06
CA ASN A 141 -4.77 13.49 -10.60
C ASN A 141 -4.21 12.08 -10.34
N ALA A 142 -4.92 11.24 -9.58
CA ALA A 142 -4.45 9.90 -9.23
C ALA A 142 -5.29 8.81 -9.90
N SER A 143 -4.62 7.77 -10.40
CA SER A 143 -5.24 6.51 -10.80
C SER A 143 -5.76 5.75 -9.57
N LYS A 144 -6.64 4.76 -9.79
CA LYS A 144 -7.15 3.90 -8.70
C LYS A 144 -6.01 3.21 -7.93
N GLU A 145 -4.93 2.83 -8.60
CA GLU A 145 -3.74 2.24 -7.98
C GLU A 145 -3.05 3.24 -7.06
N SER A 146 -2.79 4.46 -7.54
CA SER A 146 -2.18 5.52 -6.74
C SER A 146 -3.06 5.93 -5.56
N ILE A 147 -4.39 5.95 -5.72
CA ILE A 147 -5.31 6.21 -4.60
C ILE A 147 -5.14 5.13 -3.52
N ASN A 148 -5.04 3.84 -3.89
CA ASN A 148 -4.78 2.78 -2.91
C ASN A 148 -3.46 2.99 -2.16
N LEU A 149 -2.40 3.37 -2.89
CA LEU A 149 -1.09 3.67 -2.32
C LEU A 149 -1.15 4.86 -1.35
N ILE A 150 -1.84 5.94 -1.72
CA ILE A 150 -2.02 7.14 -0.90
C ILE A 150 -2.80 6.80 0.37
N VAL A 151 -3.93 6.11 0.26
CA VAL A 151 -4.74 5.71 1.42
C VAL A 151 -3.94 4.81 2.35
N ASP A 152 -3.19 3.85 1.81
CA ASP A 152 -2.33 2.97 2.62
C ASP A 152 -1.25 3.74 3.37
N TYR A 153 -0.64 4.73 2.71
CA TYR A 153 0.38 5.58 3.30
C TYR A 153 -0.19 6.46 4.42
N ILE A 154 -1.28 7.17 4.13
CA ILE A 154 -1.96 8.04 5.08
C ILE A 154 -2.38 7.25 6.32
N ILE A 155 -2.99 6.08 6.14
CA ILE A 155 -3.40 5.22 7.25
C ILE A 155 -2.19 4.83 8.09
N ASN A 156 -1.04 4.55 7.46
CA ASN A 156 0.18 4.23 8.19
C ASN A 156 0.68 5.41 9.05
N LEU A 157 0.61 6.65 8.52
CA LEU A 157 1.00 7.85 9.26
C LEU A 157 0.12 8.08 10.50
N VAL A 158 -1.18 7.86 10.37
CA VAL A 158 -2.16 8.12 11.43
C VAL A 158 -2.43 6.93 12.35
N LYS A 159 -1.64 5.85 12.26
CA LYS A 159 -1.78 4.62 13.11
C LYS A 159 -1.78 4.89 14.61
N LYS A 160 -1.22 6.01 15.06
CA LYS A 160 -1.16 6.41 16.47
C LYS A 160 -2.43 7.13 16.97
N ASN A 161 -3.40 7.43 16.10
CA ASN A 161 -4.63 8.13 16.49
C ASN A 161 -5.73 7.19 17.02
N LYS A 162 -6.54 7.68 17.97
CA LYS A 162 -7.63 6.93 18.64
C LYS A 162 -8.72 6.38 17.68
N ASN A 163 -8.78 6.86 16.43
CA ASN A 163 -9.79 6.47 15.42
C ASN A 163 -9.27 5.47 14.37
N LEU A 164 -8.25 4.66 14.68
CA LEU A 164 -7.67 3.69 13.75
C LEU A 164 -8.70 2.71 13.16
N LYS A 165 -9.70 2.29 13.94
CA LYS A 165 -10.73 1.35 13.49
C LYS A 165 -11.52 1.89 12.29
N GLU A 166 -11.99 3.14 12.38
CA GLU A 166 -12.71 3.82 11.30
C GLU A 166 -11.83 3.97 10.04
N LYS A 167 -10.55 4.32 10.24
CA LYS A 167 -9.59 4.47 9.13
C LYS A 167 -9.31 3.15 8.42
N LEU A 168 -9.29 2.04 9.15
CA LEU A 168 -9.19 0.70 8.56
C LEU A 168 -10.43 0.29 7.78
N GLU A 169 -11.62 0.81 8.13
CA GLU A 169 -12.83 0.59 7.33
C GLU A 169 -12.71 1.28 5.96
N TYR A 170 -12.21 2.52 5.89
CA TYR A 170 -11.95 3.18 4.60
C TYR A 170 -11.00 2.35 3.72
N LYS A 171 -9.96 1.74 4.29
CA LYS A 171 -9.07 0.82 3.55
C LYS A 171 -9.81 -0.40 3.00
N LYS A 172 -10.75 -0.97 3.76
CA LYS A 172 -11.57 -2.10 3.28
C LYS A 172 -12.51 -1.68 2.16
N MET A 173 -13.07 -0.47 2.24
CA MET A 173 -14.00 0.08 1.25
C MET A 173 -13.40 0.20 -0.15
N LEU A 174 -12.07 0.40 -0.27
CA LEU A 174 -11.35 0.41 -1.56
C LEU A 174 -11.55 -0.86 -2.41
N ARG A 175 -11.98 -1.97 -1.79
CA ARG A 175 -12.25 -3.25 -2.48
C ARG A 175 -13.63 -3.31 -3.14
N TYR A 176 -14.51 -2.40 -2.77
CA TYR A 176 -15.89 -2.35 -3.25
C TYR A 176 -16.05 -1.23 -4.28
N PRO A 177 -17.11 -1.26 -5.12
CA PRO A 177 -17.41 -0.20 -6.07
C PRO A 177 -17.98 1.04 -5.35
N VAL A 178 -17.14 1.71 -4.57
CA VAL A 178 -17.49 2.92 -3.81
C VAL A 178 -17.12 4.18 -4.58
N ASN A 179 -17.78 5.29 -4.27
CA ASN A 179 -17.39 6.60 -4.78
C ASN A 179 -16.06 7.03 -4.14
N MET A 180 -14.99 6.95 -4.93
CA MET A 180 -13.62 7.22 -4.47
C MET A 180 -13.41 8.67 -4.03
N LYS A 181 -14.08 9.63 -4.69
CA LYS A 181 -14.02 11.04 -4.30
C LYS A 181 -14.57 11.23 -2.89
N LEU A 182 -15.76 10.68 -2.64
CA LEU A 182 -16.41 10.77 -1.33
C LEU A 182 -15.62 10.04 -0.25
N LEU A 183 -15.04 8.88 -0.57
CA LEU A 183 -14.16 8.14 0.33
C LEU A 183 -12.94 8.97 0.73
N LEU A 184 -12.27 9.61 -0.22
CA LEU A 184 -11.10 10.46 0.04
C LEU A 184 -11.46 11.66 0.90
N ILE A 185 -12.55 12.37 0.58
CA ILE A 185 -13.01 13.50 1.38
C ILE A 185 -13.26 13.08 2.83
N ASN A 186 -14.01 12.00 3.04
CA ASN A 186 -14.33 11.52 4.39
C ASN A 186 -13.08 11.06 5.15
N LEU A 187 -12.17 10.31 4.49
CA LEU A 187 -10.90 9.91 5.09
C LEU A 187 -10.10 11.12 5.52
N LEU A 188 -9.91 12.11 4.64
CA LEU A 188 -9.06 13.27 4.90
C LEU A 188 -9.65 14.23 5.93
N LEU A 189 -10.98 14.34 6.01
CA LEU A 189 -11.66 15.07 7.08
C LEU A 189 -11.52 14.39 8.46
N SER A 190 -11.35 13.07 8.50
CA SER A 190 -11.16 12.28 9.74
C SER A 190 -9.73 12.34 10.32
N ILE A 191 -8.81 13.02 9.63
CA ILE A 191 -7.40 13.20 10.00
C ILE A 191 -7.22 14.58 10.61
#